data_AF-A0A8D9ETQ7-F1
#
_entry.id   AF-A0A8D9ETQ7-F1
#
_cell.length_a   1.000
_cell.length_b   1.000
_cell.length_c   1.000
_cell.angle_alpha   90.00
_cell.angle_beta   90.00
_cell.angle_gamma   90.00
#
_symmetry.space_group_name_H-M   'P 1'
#
loop_
_entity.id
_entity.type
_entity.pdbx_description
1 polymer ?
#
loop_
_entity_poly.entity_id
_entity_poly.type
_entity_poly.pdbx_seq_one_letter_code
_entity_poly.pdbx_strand_id
1 'polypeptide(L)'
;MVGKDNALVGIGNALVGKDNALVGIGNALVGKGNTLVGKDNVLIGKAAALVGRDNALVGIGNALVGKDNVQVGIGNALVGKDNALVGKVIALVGKDNALVGIGNALVGKDNVVVGKDNALVGIGNVLAGKVIALVGKDNALVGKDNALVGKVIALVGKDNALVGKDNALVGKVIALVGKDNALVGKDNVVVGKDNALVGKVIALVGKDNALVGIGNALVGKDN
;
A
#
# COMPACT_ATOMS: atom_id res chain seq x y z
N MET A 1 -22.19 -0.62 -30.73
CA MET A 1 -21.51 -0.27 -32.01
C MET A 1 -20.13 -0.91 -32.04
N VAL A 2 -19.55 -1.18 -33.22
CA VAL A 2 -18.14 -1.58 -33.36
C VAL A 2 -17.42 -0.50 -34.16
N GLY A 3 -16.22 -0.08 -33.76
CA GLY A 3 -15.49 0.88 -34.58
C GLY A 3 -14.12 1.30 -34.06
N LYS A 4 -13.47 2.13 -34.87
CA LYS A 4 -12.16 2.74 -34.58
C LYS A 4 -12.31 4.26 -34.67
N ASP A 5 -11.58 4.99 -33.84
CA ASP A 5 -11.49 6.45 -33.91
C ASP A 5 -12.85 7.18 -33.77
N ASN A 6 -13.81 6.59 -33.04
CA ASN A 6 -15.12 7.21 -32.81
C ASN A 6 -15.07 8.20 -31.64
N ALA A 7 -15.86 9.27 -31.76
CA ALA A 7 -16.19 10.19 -30.67
C ALA A 7 -17.70 10.14 -30.41
N LEU A 8 -18.10 9.58 -29.26
CA LEU A 8 -19.49 9.50 -28.83
C LEU A 8 -19.73 10.42 -27.64
N VAL A 9 -20.84 11.17 -27.67
CA VAL A 9 -21.28 12.02 -26.57
C VAL A 9 -22.73 11.70 -26.26
N GLY A 10 -23.05 11.42 -24.99
CA GLY A 10 -24.43 11.16 -24.59
C GLY A 10 -24.58 10.21 -23.41
N ILE A 11 -25.76 9.61 -23.33
CA ILE A 11 -26.13 8.65 -22.27
C ILE A 11 -26.14 7.25 -22.89
N GLY A 12 -25.55 6.29 -22.18
CA GLY A 12 -25.58 4.88 -22.59
C GLY A 12 -24.69 4.56 -23.79
N ASN A 13 -23.53 5.24 -23.92
CA ASN A 13 -22.60 4.96 -25.00
C ASN A 13 -22.03 3.54 -24.85
N ALA A 14 -22.26 2.66 -25.82
CA ALA A 14 -21.78 1.28 -25.82
C ALA A 14 -20.99 0.94 -27.10
N LEU A 15 -19.71 0.63 -26.96
CA LEU A 15 -18.79 0.45 -28.09
C LEU A 15 -17.82 -0.71 -27.88
N VAL A 16 -17.50 -1.43 -28.96
CA VAL A 16 -16.36 -2.35 -29.03
C VAL A 16 -15.39 -1.80 -30.05
N GLY A 17 -14.13 -1.56 -29.67
CA GLY A 17 -13.27 -0.82 -30.58
C GLY A 17 -11.90 -0.40 -30.08
N LYS A 18 -11.17 0.26 -30.98
CA LYS A 18 -9.86 0.83 -30.66
C LYS A 18 -9.88 2.35 -30.84
N ASP A 19 -9.08 3.04 -30.03
CA ASP A 19 -8.79 4.46 -30.20
C ASP A 19 -10.05 5.36 -30.15
N ASN A 20 -11.07 4.98 -29.37
CA ASN A 20 -12.32 5.74 -29.27
C ASN A 20 -12.37 6.64 -28.04
N ALA A 21 -13.16 7.71 -28.11
CA ALA A 21 -13.48 8.61 -27.03
C ALA A 21 -15.00 8.60 -26.74
N LEU A 22 -15.38 8.24 -25.52
CA LEU A 22 -16.77 8.25 -25.05
C LEU A 22 -16.92 9.28 -23.94
N VAL A 23 -17.88 10.20 -24.07
CA VAL A 23 -18.15 11.25 -23.09
C VAL A 23 -19.61 11.20 -22.66
N GLY A 24 -19.87 11.15 -21.34
CA GLY A 24 -21.22 11.29 -20.79
C GLY A 24 -21.52 10.31 -19.65
N ILE A 25 -22.75 9.80 -19.60
CA ILE A 25 -23.23 8.96 -18.48
C ILE A 25 -23.43 7.54 -18.96
N GLY A 26 -22.88 6.56 -18.24
CA GLY A 26 -23.04 5.15 -18.58
C GLY A 26 -22.26 4.77 -19.82
N ASN A 27 -20.95 5.05 -19.84
CA ASN A 27 -20.08 4.65 -20.93
C ASN A 27 -19.62 3.19 -20.71
N ALA A 28 -19.89 2.30 -21.66
CA ALA A 28 -19.43 0.92 -21.63
C ALA A 28 -18.57 0.63 -22.88
N LEU A 29 -17.33 0.19 -22.67
CA LEU A 29 -16.42 -0.06 -23.76
C LEU A 29 -15.64 -1.37 -23.61
N VAL A 30 -15.41 -2.05 -24.74
CA VAL A 30 -14.44 -3.15 -24.83
C VAL A 30 -13.38 -2.83 -25.89
N GLY A 31 -12.09 -2.84 -25.52
CA GLY A 31 -11.00 -2.77 -26.50
C GLY A 31 -9.73 -2.06 -26.03
N LYS A 32 -8.99 -1.44 -26.96
CA LYS A 32 -7.63 -0.91 -26.71
C LYS A 32 -7.50 0.57 -27.07
N GLY A 33 -6.78 1.36 -26.26
CA GLY A 33 -6.44 2.73 -26.64
C GLY A 33 -7.57 3.73 -26.44
N ASN A 34 -8.55 3.43 -25.60
CA ASN A 34 -9.77 4.22 -25.50
C ASN A 34 -9.75 5.21 -24.33
N THR A 35 -10.55 6.26 -24.43
CA THR A 35 -10.77 7.25 -23.37
C THR A 35 -12.25 7.32 -23.03
N LEU A 36 -12.59 7.16 -21.75
CA LEU A 36 -13.97 7.29 -21.24
C LEU A 36 -14.00 8.44 -20.23
N VAL A 37 -14.88 9.41 -20.45
CA VAL A 37 -15.05 10.58 -19.58
C VAL A 37 -16.50 10.70 -19.12
N GLY A 38 -16.73 10.82 -17.81
CA GLY A 38 -18.02 11.16 -17.24
C GLY A 38 -18.46 10.23 -16.11
N LYS A 39 -19.76 10.04 -15.92
CA LYS A 39 -20.31 9.25 -14.82
C LYS A 39 -20.48 7.79 -15.26
N ASP A 40 -20.18 6.84 -14.38
CA ASP A 40 -20.38 5.41 -14.58
C ASP A 40 -19.66 4.88 -15.84
N ASN A 41 -18.33 4.87 -15.81
CA ASN A 41 -17.52 4.31 -16.89
C ASN A 41 -17.19 2.84 -16.62
N VAL A 42 -17.40 1.97 -17.62
CA VAL A 42 -17.04 0.56 -17.59
C VAL A 42 -16.12 0.24 -18.77
N LEU A 43 -14.94 -0.30 -18.49
CA LEU A 43 -14.00 -0.73 -19.52
C LEU A 43 -13.53 -2.17 -19.30
N ILE A 44 -13.54 -2.95 -20.38
CA ILE A 44 -12.74 -4.17 -20.51
C ILE A 44 -11.69 -3.93 -21.58
N GLY A 45 -10.42 -3.74 -21.21
CA GLY A 45 -9.48 -3.22 -22.18
C GLY A 45 -8.03 -3.07 -21.77
N LYS A 46 -7.27 -2.45 -22.68
CA LYS A 46 -5.85 -2.17 -22.48
C LYS A 46 -5.50 -0.76 -22.92
N ALA A 47 -4.48 -0.17 -22.29
CA ALA A 47 -3.92 1.13 -22.67
C ALA A 47 -4.99 2.23 -22.77
N ALA A 48 -5.84 2.36 -21.74
CA ALA A 48 -6.96 3.28 -21.74
C ALA A 48 -6.91 4.26 -20.56
N ALA A 49 -7.69 5.34 -20.68
CA ALA A 49 -7.89 6.33 -19.64
C ALA A 49 -9.37 6.43 -19.28
N LEU A 50 -9.70 6.29 -17.99
CA LEU A 50 -11.04 6.51 -17.45
C LEU A 50 -11.00 7.71 -16.51
N VAL A 51 -11.82 8.72 -16.79
CA VAL A 51 -11.95 9.92 -15.96
C VAL A 51 -13.42 10.09 -15.59
N GLY A 52 -13.76 9.96 -14.32
CA GLY A 52 -15.16 9.92 -13.94
C GLY A 52 -15.40 9.81 -12.46
N ARG A 53 -16.65 9.95 -12.01
CA ARG A 53 -16.95 9.73 -10.60
C ARG A 53 -16.75 8.25 -10.23
N ASP A 54 -17.29 7.38 -11.07
CA ASP A 54 -17.46 5.95 -10.81
C ASP A 54 -16.85 5.20 -12.01
N ASN A 55 -15.77 4.45 -11.79
CA ASN A 55 -15.07 3.72 -12.85
C ASN A 55 -14.93 2.23 -12.49
N ALA A 56 -15.27 1.34 -13.43
CA ALA A 56 -15.03 -0.09 -13.34
C ALA A 56 -14.12 -0.54 -14.50
N LEU A 57 -13.02 -1.21 -14.17
CA LEU A 57 -12.02 -1.64 -15.14
C LEU A 57 -11.63 -3.11 -14.98
N VAL A 58 -11.62 -3.84 -16.09
CA VAL A 58 -10.86 -5.08 -16.24
C VAL A 58 -9.82 -4.89 -17.33
N GLY A 59 -8.52 -4.87 -16.99
CA GLY A 59 -7.55 -4.51 -18.02
C GLY A 59 -6.08 -4.40 -17.65
N ILE A 60 -5.27 -4.04 -18.66
CA ILE A 60 -3.82 -3.91 -18.54
C ILE A 60 -3.36 -2.52 -19.00
N GLY A 61 -2.50 -1.87 -18.22
CA GLY A 61 -1.81 -0.65 -18.63
C GLY A 61 -2.73 0.56 -18.71
N ASN A 62 -3.70 0.70 -17.80
CA ASN A 62 -4.71 1.75 -17.83
C ASN A 62 -4.48 2.79 -16.73
N ALA A 63 -5.02 3.99 -16.96
CA ALA A 63 -5.08 5.06 -15.99
C ALA A 63 -6.53 5.34 -15.57
N LEU A 64 -6.79 5.48 -14.27
CA LEU A 64 -8.11 5.79 -13.73
C LEU A 64 -8.01 7.02 -12.83
N VAL A 65 -8.91 7.96 -13.05
CA VAL A 65 -9.10 9.11 -12.17
C VAL A 65 -10.57 9.15 -11.81
N GLY A 66 -10.86 9.00 -10.53
CA GLY A 66 -12.24 9.06 -10.08
C GLY A 66 -12.43 8.96 -8.59
N LYS A 67 -13.64 9.26 -8.13
CA LYS A 67 -13.95 9.16 -6.69
C LYS A 67 -13.93 7.69 -6.28
N ASP A 68 -14.67 6.87 -7.01
CA ASP A 68 -14.94 5.47 -6.71
C ASP A 68 -14.41 4.61 -7.87
N ASN A 69 -13.35 3.82 -7.64
CA ASN A 69 -12.74 2.99 -8.69
C ASN A 69 -12.71 1.51 -8.28
N VAL A 70 -13.19 0.64 -9.17
CA VAL A 70 -13.09 -0.82 -9.05
C VAL A 70 -12.23 -1.34 -10.18
N GLN A 71 -11.22 -2.16 -9.86
CA GLN A 71 -10.29 -2.65 -10.86
C GLN A 71 -9.86 -4.09 -10.66
N VAL A 72 -9.79 -4.83 -11.77
CA VAL A 72 -9.00 -6.06 -11.89
C VAL A 72 -7.99 -5.89 -13.02
N GLY A 73 -6.68 -6.02 -12.75
CA GLY A 73 -5.72 -5.78 -13.82
C GLY A 73 -4.23 -5.84 -13.52
N ILE A 74 -3.44 -5.41 -14.51
CA ILE A 74 -1.97 -5.40 -14.43
C ILE A 74 -1.43 -4.06 -14.91
N GLY A 75 -0.50 -3.46 -14.17
CA GLY A 75 0.24 -2.27 -14.63
C GLY A 75 -0.62 -1.03 -14.71
N ASN A 76 -1.57 -0.86 -13.78
CA ASN A 76 -2.52 0.25 -13.81
C ASN A 76 -2.15 1.33 -12.79
N ALA A 77 -2.46 2.58 -13.13
CA ALA A 77 -2.27 3.74 -12.28
C ALA A 77 -3.63 4.36 -11.93
N LEU A 78 -3.83 4.71 -10.66
CA LEU A 78 -5.11 5.21 -10.18
C LEU A 78 -4.95 6.43 -9.27
N VAL A 79 -5.91 7.34 -9.36
CA VAL A 79 -6.11 8.43 -8.41
C VAL A 79 -7.58 8.42 -7.97
N GLY A 80 -7.84 8.30 -6.67
CA GLY A 80 -9.21 8.30 -6.18
C GLY A 80 -9.41 8.27 -4.68
N LYS A 81 -10.66 8.35 -4.23
CA LYS A 81 -10.99 8.40 -2.80
C LYS A 81 -11.38 7.03 -2.25
N ASP A 82 -12.10 6.20 -3.00
CA ASP A 82 -12.61 4.93 -2.52
C ASP A 82 -12.27 3.88 -3.60
N ASN A 83 -11.19 3.12 -3.41
CA ASN A 83 -10.65 2.24 -4.46
C ASN A 83 -10.62 0.78 -4.01
N ALA A 84 -11.15 -0.12 -4.85
CA ALA A 84 -11.13 -1.56 -4.62
C ALA A 84 -10.42 -2.28 -5.78
N LEU A 85 -9.18 -2.72 -5.54
CA LEU A 85 -8.27 -3.13 -6.61
C LEU A 85 -7.72 -4.54 -6.42
N VAL A 86 -7.74 -5.34 -7.48
CA VAL A 86 -7.08 -6.65 -7.55
C VAL A 86 -6.11 -6.66 -8.72
N GLY A 87 -4.85 -7.03 -8.50
CA GLY A 87 -3.93 -7.03 -9.63
C GLY A 87 -2.44 -7.19 -9.36
N LYS A 88 -1.65 -6.83 -10.36
CA LYS A 88 -0.19 -6.76 -10.28
C LYS A 88 0.28 -5.40 -10.75
N VAL A 89 1.35 -4.88 -10.17
CA VAL A 89 1.96 -3.59 -10.56
C VAL A 89 0.90 -2.48 -10.52
N ILE A 90 0.44 -2.16 -9.32
CA ILE A 90 -0.57 -1.11 -9.09
C ILE A 90 0.13 0.10 -8.49
N ALA A 91 -0.05 1.26 -9.13
CA ALA A 91 0.28 2.56 -8.57
C ALA A 91 -1.01 3.29 -8.19
N LEU A 92 -1.14 3.71 -6.93
CA LEU A 92 -2.38 4.33 -6.44
C LEU A 92 -2.10 5.52 -5.53
N VAL A 93 -2.77 6.63 -5.81
CA VAL A 93 -2.81 7.80 -4.93
C VAL A 93 -4.24 8.01 -4.46
N GLY A 94 -4.48 8.01 -3.15
CA GLY A 94 -5.85 8.10 -2.68
C GLY A 94 -6.11 8.06 -1.19
N LYS A 95 -7.39 7.94 -0.86
CA LYS A 95 -7.88 7.61 0.49
C LYS A 95 -8.57 6.23 0.42
N ASP A 96 -8.94 5.65 1.55
CA ASP A 96 -9.91 4.55 1.69
C ASP A 96 -9.68 3.45 0.62
N ASN A 97 -8.47 2.90 0.57
CA ASN A 97 -8.05 1.97 -0.48
C ASN A 97 -8.02 0.54 0.04
N ALA A 98 -8.66 -0.39 -0.68
CA ALA A 98 -8.56 -1.82 -0.47
C ALA A 98 -7.88 -2.48 -1.66
N LEU A 99 -6.75 -3.16 -1.43
CA LEU A 99 -5.93 -3.70 -2.50
C LEU A 99 -5.45 -5.13 -2.22
N VAL A 100 -5.58 -5.99 -3.24
CA VAL A 100 -5.00 -7.34 -3.25
C VAL A 100 -4.10 -7.49 -4.47
N GLY A 101 -2.80 -7.76 -4.27
CA GLY A 101 -1.91 -7.85 -5.43
C GLY A 101 -0.44 -8.10 -5.22
N ILE A 102 0.34 -7.93 -6.28
CA ILE A 102 1.81 -8.05 -6.26
C ILE A 102 2.41 -6.77 -6.83
N GLY A 103 3.38 -6.18 -6.12
CA GLY A 103 4.07 -4.98 -6.59
C GLY A 103 3.17 -3.76 -6.50
N ASN A 104 2.84 -3.36 -5.27
CA ASN A 104 1.90 -2.28 -5.00
C ASN A 104 2.68 -1.04 -4.53
N ALA A 105 2.46 0.10 -5.19
CA ALA A 105 3.01 1.39 -4.82
C ALA A 105 1.87 2.36 -4.48
N LEU A 106 1.78 2.79 -3.23
CA LEU A 106 0.63 3.54 -2.73
C LEU A 106 1.06 4.81 -2.00
N VAL A 107 0.33 5.89 -2.24
CA VAL A 107 0.41 7.13 -1.46
C VAL A 107 -0.98 7.50 -0.98
N GLY A 108 -1.21 7.57 0.33
CA GLY A 108 -2.56 7.82 0.78
C GLY A 108 -2.85 7.74 2.27
N LYS A 109 -4.14 7.67 2.59
CA LYS A 109 -4.63 7.43 3.94
C LYS A 109 -5.60 6.25 3.93
N ASP A 110 -5.69 5.57 5.06
CA ASP A 110 -6.67 4.50 5.29
C ASP A 110 -6.53 3.38 4.23
N ASN A 111 -5.31 2.84 4.10
CA ASN A 111 -5.01 1.80 3.12
C ASN A 111 -5.03 0.41 3.76
N VAL A 112 -5.74 -0.53 3.14
CA VAL A 112 -5.71 -1.96 3.45
C VAL A 112 -5.11 -2.71 2.28
N VAL A 113 -3.93 -3.31 2.46
CA VAL A 113 -3.21 -3.97 1.37
C VAL A 113 -2.80 -5.38 1.75
N VAL A 114 -3.19 -6.35 0.93
CA VAL A 114 -2.70 -7.73 1.01
C VAL A 114 -1.91 -8.02 -0.26
N GLY A 115 -0.60 -8.19 -0.13
CA GLY A 115 0.21 -8.38 -1.31
C GLY A 115 1.65 -8.74 -1.05
N LYS A 116 2.31 -9.35 -2.04
CA LYS A 116 3.67 -9.87 -1.86
C LYS A 116 4.68 -8.75 -1.59
N ASP A 117 4.66 -7.70 -2.40
CA ASP A 117 5.64 -6.61 -2.39
C ASP A 117 4.88 -5.28 -2.32
N ASN A 118 4.97 -4.57 -1.18
CA ASN A 118 4.22 -3.35 -0.91
C ASN A 118 5.17 -2.19 -0.57
N ALA A 119 5.02 -1.07 -1.27
CA ALA A 119 5.71 0.19 -1.00
C ALA A 119 4.67 1.28 -0.73
N LEU A 120 4.65 1.84 0.48
CA LEU A 120 3.63 2.81 0.89
C LEU A 120 4.21 4.08 1.49
N VAL A 121 3.52 5.19 1.23
CA VAL A 121 3.62 6.43 2.02
C VAL A 121 2.24 6.82 2.50
N GLY A 122 2.00 6.90 3.82
CA GLY A 122 0.64 7.21 4.27
C GLY A 122 0.35 7.18 5.76
N ILE A 123 -0.93 7.30 6.09
CA ILE A 123 -1.44 7.27 7.47
C ILE A 123 -2.56 6.24 7.58
N GLY A 124 -2.61 5.49 8.68
CA GLY A 124 -3.71 4.55 8.93
C GLY A 124 -3.62 3.33 8.03
N ASN A 125 -2.45 2.70 7.92
CA ASN A 125 -2.24 1.60 6.99
C ASN A 125 -2.33 0.24 7.68
N VAL A 126 -3.01 -0.70 7.03
CA VAL A 126 -3.06 -2.13 7.40
C VAL A 126 -2.46 -2.94 6.26
N LEU A 127 -1.26 -3.49 6.44
CA LEU A 127 -0.55 -4.20 5.37
C LEU A 127 -0.22 -5.64 5.76
N ALA A 128 -0.45 -6.56 4.83
CA ALA A 128 0.03 -7.94 4.92
C ALA A 128 0.86 -8.27 3.68
N GLY A 129 2.10 -8.74 3.87
CA GLY A 129 2.96 -9.05 2.72
C GLY A 129 4.27 -9.74 2.99
N LYS A 130 4.97 -10.14 1.92
CA LYS A 130 6.31 -10.72 2.06
C LYS A 130 7.33 -9.61 2.31
N VAL A 131 7.29 -8.55 1.50
CA VAL A 131 8.20 -7.40 1.57
C VAL A 131 7.36 -6.14 1.76
N ILE A 132 7.68 -5.37 2.79
CA ILE A 132 7.00 -4.10 3.09
C ILE A 132 8.04 -2.99 3.24
N ALA A 133 7.90 -1.95 2.42
CA ALA A 133 8.57 -0.67 2.59
C ALA A 133 7.51 0.39 2.94
N LEU A 134 7.67 1.10 4.05
CA LEU A 134 6.64 2.03 4.52
C LEU A 134 7.23 3.30 5.12
N VAL A 135 6.68 4.45 4.73
CA VAL A 135 6.87 5.72 5.44
C VAL A 135 5.51 6.21 5.91
N GLY A 136 5.27 6.32 7.22
CA GLY A 136 3.93 6.67 7.66
C GLY A 136 3.65 6.79 9.15
N LYS A 137 2.37 6.93 9.47
CA LYS A 137 1.85 7.02 10.84
C LYS A 137 0.68 6.06 11.04
N ASP A 138 0.54 5.51 12.24
CA ASP A 138 -0.57 4.65 12.64
C ASP A 138 -0.66 3.40 11.73
N ASN A 139 0.32 2.52 11.83
CA ASN A 139 0.46 1.36 10.93
C ASN A 139 0.34 0.03 11.68
N ALA A 140 -0.44 -0.89 11.12
CA ALA A 140 -0.56 -2.28 11.57
C ALA A 140 -0.11 -3.22 10.45
N LEU A 141 0.89 -4.06 10.73
CA LEU A 141 1.63 -4.77 9.69
C LEU A 141 1.86 -6.23 10.04
N VAL A 142 1.75 -7.09 9.03
CA VAL A 142 2.21 -8.48 9.08
C VAL A 142 3.10 -8.74 7.87
N GLY A 143 4.37 -9.01 8.06
CA GLY A 143 5.21 -9.33 6.91
C GLY A 143 6.57 -9.93 7.20
N LYS A 144 7.17 -10.55 6.20
CA LYS A 144 8.43 -11.28 6.40
C LYS A 144 9.62 -10.33 6.52
N ASP A 145 9.79 -9.45 5.54
CA ASP A 145 10.94 -8.57 5.37
C ASP A 145 10.44 -7.11 5.37
N ASN A 146 10.71 -6.34 6.43
CA ASN A 146 10.09 -5.02 6.65
C ASN A 146 11.12 -3.91 6.82
N ALA A 147 10.97 -2.82 6.07
CA ALA A 147 11.78 -1.60 6.16
C ALA A 147 10.87 -0.38 6.35
N LEU A 148 10.83 0.17 7.57
CA LEU A 148 9.80 1.15 7.93
C LEU A 148 10.38 2.42 8.55
N VAL A 149 9.78 3.56 8.24
CA VAL A 149 9.99 4.84 8.91
C VAL A 149 8.66 5.37 9.38
N GLY A 150 8.46 5.62 10.67
CA GLY A 150 7.15 6.09 11.10
C GLY A 150 6.91 6.33 12.58
N LYS A 151 5.66 6.66 12.87
CA LYS A 151 5.16 6.87 14.23
C LYS A 151 3.95 5.98 14.48
N VAL A 152 3.90 5.30 15.63
CA VAL A 152 2.90 4.28 15.96
C VAL A 152 2.94 3.13 14.96
N ILE A 153 3.74 2.10 15.27
CA ILE A 153 3.87 0.90 14.44
C ILE A 153 3.60 -0.34 15.29
N ALA A 154 2.60 -1.12 14.89
CA ALA A 154 2.39 -2.48 15.35
C ALA A 154 2.81 -3.45 14.23
N LEU A 155 3.79 -4.31 14.47
CA LEU A 155 4.34 -5.21 13.44
C LEU A 155 4.58 -6.61 13.98
N VAL A 156 4.11 -7.61 13.22
CA VAL A 156 4.55 -9.00 13.35
C VAL A 156 5.33 -9.37 12.10
N GLY A 157 6.61 -9.70 12.25
CA GLY A 157 7.42 -10.00 11.08
C GLY A 157 8.74 -10.69 11.37
N LYS A 158 9.35 -11.30 10.36
CA LYS A 158 10.56 -12.11 10.58
C LYS A 158 11.79 -11.22 10.74
N ASP A 159 12.07 -10.38 9.76
CA ASP A 159 13.26 -9.54 9.66
C ASP A 159 12.81 -8.07 9.53
N ASN A 160 13.05 -7.26 10.57
CA ASN A 160 12.47 -5.93 10.72
C ASN A 160 13.57 -4.88 10.89
N ALA A 161 13.61 -3.88 10.00
CA ALA A 161 14.47 -2.69 10.09
C ALA A 161 13.61 -1.43 10.18
N LEU A 162 13.72 -0.68 11.28
CA LEU A 162 12.81 0.42 11.57
C LEU A 162 13.53 1.68 12.09
N VAL A 163 12.95 2.83 11.75
CA VAL A 163 13.20 4.11 12.43
C VAL A 163 11.86 4.68 12.87
N GLY A 164 11.66 4.95 14.15
CA GLY A 164 10.36 5.47 14.56
C GLY A 164 10.13 5.71 16.04
N LYS A 165 8.90 6.07 16.37
CA LYS A 165 8.43 6.29 17.74
C LYS A 165 7.16 5.47 17.99
N ASP A 166 7.00 4.99 19.22
CA ASP A 166 5.85 4.21 19.68
C ASP A 166 5.74 2.90 18.87
N ASN A 167 6.71 2.00 19.06
CA ASN A 167 6.82 0.76 18.28
C ASN A 167 6.49 -0.47 19.13
N ALA A 168 5.58 -1.32 18.65
CA ALA A 168 5.28 -2.64 19.21
C ALA A 168 5.60 -3.71 18.16
N LEU A 169 6.73 -4.40 18.30
CA LEU A 169 7.24 -5.31 17.28
C LEU A 169 7.43 -6.73 17.83
N VAL A 170 7.00 -7.71 17.04
CA VAL A 170 7.31 -9.13 17.27
C VAL A 170 8.06 -9.66 16.06
N GLY A 171 9.23 -10.26 16.27
CA GLY A 171 9.97 -10.85 15.16
C GLY A 171 11.17 -11.71 15.50
N LYS A 172 11.83 -12.25 14.47
CA LYS A 172 13.06 -13.03 14.68
C LYS A 172 14.25 -12.09 14.86
N VAL A 173 14.40 -11.14 13.95
CA VAL A 173 15.48 -10.16 13.91
C VAL A 173 14.87 -8.76 13.86
N ILE A 174 15.29 -7.90 14.79
CA ILE A 174 14.81 -6.52 14.88
C ILE A 174 16.02 -5.58 14.95
N ALA A 175 16.10 -4.65 14.02
CA ALA A 175 17.01 -3.51 14.05
C ALA A 175 16.16 -2.22 14.13
N LEU A 176 16.32 -1.45 15.20
CA LEU A 176 15.46 -0.31 15.49
C LEU A 176 16.24 0.91 15.98
N VAL A 177 15.93 2.07 15.41
CA VAL A 177 16.30 3.38 15.97
C VAL A 177 15.03 4.11 16.39
N GLY A 178 14.86 4.41 17.68
CA GLY A 178 13.57 4.97 18.11
C GLY A 178 13.38 5.29 19.58
N LYS A 179 12.14 5.63 19.92
CA LYS A 179 11.68 5.90 21.29
C LYS A 179 10.40 5.13 21.56
N ASP A 180 10.20 4.72 22.81
CA ASP A 180 8.96 4.08 23.29
C ASP A 180 8.74 2.75 22.56
N ASN A 181 9.61 1.78 22.81
CA ASN A 181 9.70 0.54 22.03
C ASN A 181 9.40 -0.69 22.90
N ALA A 182 8.43 -1.50 22.49
CA ALA A 182 8.11 -2.80 23.07
C ALA A 182 8.41 -3.91 22.06
N LEU A 183 9.52 -4.64 22.24
CA LEU A 183 10.05 -5.57 21.24
C LEU A 183 10.14 -6.99 21.81
N VAL A 184 9.63 -7.96 21.05
CA VAL A 184 9.84 -9.38 21.31
C VAL A 184 10.54 -9.98 20.10
N GLY A 185 11.79 -10.39 20.27
CA GLY A 185 12.49 -11.08 19.19
C GLY A 185 13.75 -11.79 19.59
N LYS A 186 14.17 -12.74 18.74
CA LYS A 186 15.35 -13.57 19.06
C LYS A 186 16.61 -12.70 19.13
N ASP A 187 16.81 -11.86 18.12
CA ASP A 187 17.99 -11.02 17.97
C ASP A 187 17.55 -9.55 17.81
N ASN A 188 17.80 -8.70 18.82
CA ASN A 188 17.40 -7.29 18.85
C ASN A 188 18.63 -6.37 18.84
N VAL A 189 18.67 -5.41 17.92
CA VAL A 189 19.67 -4.33 17.85
C VAL A 189 18.93 -3.01 17.93
N VAL A 190 19.12 -2.25 19.01
CA VAL A 190 18.30 -1.08 19.31
C VAL A 190 19.18 0.12 19.67
N VAL A 191 18.86 1.27 19.08
CA VAL A 191 19.38 2.58 19.50
C VAL A 191 18.20 3.46 19.87
N GLY A 192 18.06 3.81 21.15
CA GLY A 192 16.83 4.49 21.55
C GLY A 192 16.65 4.79 23.03
N LYS A 193 15.43 5.18 23.39
CA LYS A 193 15.02 5.39 24.77
C LYS A 193 13.70 4.70 25.05
N ASP A 194 13.43 4.41 26.31
CA ASP A 194 12.17 3.83 26.78
C ASP A 194 11.92 2.47 26.09
N ASN A 195 12.84 1.52 26.28
CA ASN A 195 12.79 0.22 25.60
C ASN A 195 12.43 -0.91 26.56
N ALA A 196 11.37 -1.65 26.24
CA ALA A 196 11.02 -2.94 26.83
C ALA A 196 11.36 -4.06 25.84
N LEU A 197 12.43 -4.81 26.08
CA LEU A 197 12.98 -5.78 25.13
C LEU A 197 12.97 -7.20 25.69
N VAL A 198 12.49 -8.15 24.89
CA VAL A 198 12.58 -9.59 25.17
C VAL A 198 13.37 -10.27 24.06
N GLY A 199 14.42 -11.03 24.39
CA GLY A 199 15.21 -11.74 23.38
C GLY A 199 16.34 -12.62 23.86
N LYS A 200 16.97 -13.35 22.92
CA LYS A 200 18.15 -14.19 23.20
C LYS A 200 19.47 -13.42 23.02
N VAL A 201 19.49 -12.39 22.18
CA VAL A 201 20.63 -11.51 21.97
C VAL A 201 20.09 -10.10 21.88
N ILE A 202 20.59 -9.21 22.73
CA ILE A 202 20.19 -7.79 22.75
C ILE A 202 21.45 -6.94 22.68
N ALA A 203 21.61 -6.17 21.62
CA ALA A 203 22.58 -5.09 21.54
C ALA A 203 21.84 -3.74 21.65
N LEU A 204 22.10 -2.98 22.71
CA LEU A 204 21.33 -1.78 23.02
C LEU A 204 22.24 -0.59 23.32
N VAL A 205 21.98 0.52 22.63
CA VAL A 205 22.50 1.84 22.97
C VAL A 205 21.35 2.74 23.38
N GLY A 206 21.24 3.11 24.65
CA GLY A 206 20.04 3.84 25.09
C GLY A 206 19.94 4.27 26.54
N LYS A 207 18.72 4.62 26.93
CA LYS A 207 18.34 4.92 28.32
C LYS A 207 16.94 4.40 28.62
N ASP A 208 16.66 4.19 29.90
CA ASP A 208 15.33 3.83 30.41
C ASP A 208 14.88 2.49 29.83
N ASN A 209 15.63 1.43 30.15
CA ASN A 209 15.47 0.13 29.50
C ASN A 209 15.03 -0.96 30.49
N ALA A 210 14.14 -1.85 30.03
CA ALA A 210 13.70 -3.04 30.73
C ALA A 210 13.95 -4.26 29.82
N LEU A 211 14.82 -5.17 30.26
CA LEU A 211 15.32 -6.26 29.42
C LEU A 211 15.02 -7.63 30.03
N VAL A 212 14.54 -8.55 29.20
CA VAL A 212 14.38 -9.97 29.56
C VAL A 212 15.08 -10.81 28.51
N GLY A 213 16.16 -11.49 28.89
CA GLY A 213 16.95 -12.23 27.93
C GLY A 213 18.29 -12.71 28.43
N ILE A 214 19.03 -13.36 27.54
CA ILE A 214 20.43 -13.71 27.71
C ILE A 214 21.27 -12.96 26.67
N GLY A 215 22.60 -12.94 26.79
CA GLY A 215 23.47 -12.40 25.74
C GLY A 215 23.33 -10.90 25.46
N ASN A 216 23.13 -10.09 26.51
CA ASN A 216 22.94 -8.65 26.38
C ASN A 216 24.27 -7.89 26.32
N ALA A 217 24.40 -6.95 25.40
CA ALA A 217 25.49 -5.98 25.29
C ALA A 217 24.91 -4.56 25.33
N LEU A 218 25.20 -3.83 26.40
CA LEU A 218 24.47 -2.60 26.76
C LEU A 218 25.42 -1.41 26.86
N VAL A 219 25.06 -0.30 26.24
CA VAL A 219 25.75 0.99 26.34
C VAL A 219 24.71 2.06 26.64
N GLY A 220 24.80 2.71 27.80
CA GLY A 220 23.72 3.62 28.20
C GLY A 220 23.72 3.94 29.68
N LYS A 221 22.89 4.90 30.06
CA LYS A 221 22.56 5.15 31.47
C LYS A 221 21.23 4.46 31.76
N ASP A 222 21.05 3.95 32.98
CA ASP A 222 19.77 3.43 33.46
C ASP A 222 19.25 2.23 32.63
N ASN A 223 20.14 1.23 32.44
CA ASN A 223 19.89 -0.05 31.75
C ASN A 223 19.57 -1.19 32.72
#